data_AF-A0A9W8HWA0-F1
#
_entry.id   AF-A0A9W8HWA0-F1
#
_cell.length_a   1.000
_cell.length_b   1.000
_cell.length_c   1.000
_cell.angle_alpha   90.00
_cell.angle_beta   90.00
_cell.angle_gamma   90.00
#
_symmetry.space_group_name_H-M   'P 1'
#
loop_
_entity.id
_entity.type
_entity.pdbx_description
1 polymer ?
#
loop_
_entity_poly.entity_id
_entity_poly.type
_entity_poly.pdbx_seq_one_letter_code
_entity_poly.pdbx_strand_id
1 'polypeptide(L)'
;MPLVDVRRAIYAYVPENRDELKMREGDVLYILDNSNPDWLLAKRKIIRKDEDEEQGLVPANHTEGVAPIGRGSALYAYVPALDEGAALDEETTLVEGEE
;
A
#
# COMPACT_ATOMS: atom_id res chain seq x y z
N MET A 1 -5.59 8.85 -8.78
CA MET A 1 -5.45 7.80 -9.81
C MET A 1 -6.25 6.60 -9.35
N PRO A 2 -7.27 6.13 -10.09
CA PRO A 2 -8.05 4.97 -9.69
C PRO A 2 -7.24 3.68 -9.90
N LEU A 3 -7.37 2.74 -8.97
CA LEU A 3 -6.90 1.35 -9.14
C LEU A 3 -7.77 0.65 -10.19
N VAL A 4 -7.16 0.00 -11.18
CA VAL A 4 -7.89 -0.66 -12.27
C VAL A 4 -8.32 -2.07 -11.87
N ASP A 5 -7.38 -2.88 -11.39
CA ASP A 5 -7.63 -4.29 -11.08
C ASP A 5 -6.62 -4.81 -10.04
N VAL A 6 -6.91 -5.96 -9.43
CA VAL A 6 -5.99 -6.65 -8.51
C VAL A 6 -5.67 -8.02 -9.05
N ARG A 7 -4.38 -8.29 -9.24
CA ARG A 7 -3.89 -9.59 -9.72
C ARG A 7 -2.90 -10.21 -8.77
N ARG A 8 -2.74 -11.53 -8.88
CA ARG A 8 -1.74 -12.30 -8.14
C ARG A 8 -0.77 -12.91 -9.12
N ALA A 9 0.51 -12.80 -8.85
CA ALA A 9 1.54 -13.49 -9.61
C ALA A 9 1.39 -15.01 -9.40
N ILE A 10 1.17 -15.75 -10.48
CA ILE A 10 1.11 -17.22 -10.44
C ILE A 10 2.48 -17.86 -10.62
N TYR A 11 3.47 -17.07 -11.05
CA TYR A 11 4.87 -17.47 -11.18
C TYR A 11 5.79 -16.32 -10.77
N ALA A 12 7.00 -16.64 -10.34
CA ALA A 12 8.04 -15.64 -10.13
C ALA A 12 8.52 -15.09 -11.48
N TYR A 13 8.75 -13.78 -11.54
CA TYR A 13 9.26 -13.10 -12.73
C TYR A 13 10.41 -12.18 -12.34
N VAL A 14 11.49 -12.29 -13.11
CA VAL A 14 12.71 -11.51 -12.94
C VAL A 14 12.74 -10.48 -14.08
N PRO A 15 12.79 -9.18 -13.76
CA PRO A 15 12.81 -8.15 -14.78
C PRO A 15 14.12 -8.21 -15.56
N GLU A 16 14.02 -8.05 -16.87
CA GLU A 16 15.15 -7.94 -17.80
C GLU A 16 15.55 -6.46 -18.00
N ASN A 17 14.58 -5.55 -17.88
CA ASN A 17 14.73 -4.10 -18.00
C ASN A 17 14.36 -3.38 -16.70
N ARG A 18 14.75 -2.10 -16.61
CA ARG A 18 14.49 -1.25 -15.44
C ARG A 18 13.03 -0.81 -15.30
N ASP A 19 12.28 -0.90 -16.38
CA ASP A 19 10.87 -0.52 -16.45
C ASP A 19 9.92 -1.66 -16.01
N GLU A 20 10.48 -2.84 -15.74
CA GLU A 20 9.75 -4.05 -15.35
C GLU A 20 9.77 -4.24 -13.83
N LEU A 21 8.70 -4.83 -13.30
CA LEU A 21 8.57 -5.08 -11.87
C LEU A 21 8.95 -6.52 -11.52
N LYS A 22 9.84 -6.66 -10.53
CA LYS A 22 10.15 -7.97 -9.97
C LYS A 22 8.98 -8.48 -9.12
N MET A 23 8.52 -9.69 -9.41
CA MET A 23 7.45 -10.35 -8.65
C MET A 23 7.82 -11.79 -8.30
N ARG A 24 7.30 -12.27 -7.17
CA ARG A 24 7.41 -13.66 -6.74
C ARG A 24 6.06 -14.36 -6.89
N GLU A 25 6.09 -15.68 -7.00
CA GLU A 25 4.85 -16.47 -6.95
C GLU A 25 4.06 -16.15 -5.67
N GLY A 26 2.76 -15.87 -5.84
CA GLY A 26 1.85 -15.49 -4.77
C GLY A 26 1.81 -13.99 -4.45
N ASP A 27 2.67 -13.16 -5.03
CA ASP A 27 2.65 -11.71 -4.78
C ASP A 27 1.35 -11.08 -5.29
N VAL A 28 0.79 -10.17 -4.50
CA VAL A 28 -0.38 -9.38 -4.87
C VAL A 28 0.06 -8.07 -5.51
N LEU A 29 -0.45 -7.84 -6.72
CA LEU A 29 -0.10 -6.73 -7.60
C LEU A 29 -1.33 -5.87 -7.84
N TYR A 30 -1.14 -4.56 -7.67
CA TYR A 30 -2.13 -3.55 -7.98
C TYR A 30 -1.95 -3.09 -9.42
N ILE A 31 -2.93 -3.35 -10.29
CA ILE A 31 -2.88 -2.94 -11.68
C ILE A 31 -3.30 -1.48 -11.78
N LEU A 32 -2.38 -0.66 -12.25
CA LEU A 32 -2.55 0.78 -12.47
C LEU A 32 -3.00 1.07 -13.91
N ASP A 33 -2.53 0.27 -14.88
CA ASP A 33 -2.94 0.36 -16.28
C ASP A 33 -2.98 -1.04 -16.91
N ASN A 34 -4.05 -1.30 -17.66
CA ASN A 34 -4.28 -2.55 -18.40
C ASN A 34 -4.58 -2.27 -19.88
N SER A 35 -4.09 -1.15 -20.42
CA SER A 35 -4.31 -0.77 -21.81
C SER A 35 -3.68 -1.77 -22.79
N ASN A 36 -2.62 -2.47 -22.38
CA ASN A 36 -2.01 -3.54 -23.16
C ASN A 36 -2.41 -4.92 -22.60
N PRO A 37 -2.86 -5.87 -23.45
CA PRO A 37 -3.26 -7.21 -23.02
C PRO A 37 -2.07 -8.08 -22.60
N ASP A 38 -0.87 -7.83 -23.16
CA ASP A 38 0.34 -8.61 -22.86
C ASP A 38 1.10 -8.07 -21.63
N TRP A 39 1.07 -6.76 -21.42
CA TRP A 39 1.88 -6.07 -20.41
C TRP A 39 1.03 -5.15 -19.56
N LEU A 40 1.01 -5.42 -18.25
CA LEU A 40 0.23 -4.66 -17.29
C LEU A 40 1.15 -3.77 -16.47
N LEU A 41 0.78 -2.50 -16.27
CA LEU A 41 1.49 -1.65 -15.32
C LEU A 41 1.00 -1.99 -13.92
N ALA A 42 1.89 -2.56 -13.11
CA ALA A 42 1.57 -3.03 -11.78
C ALA A 42 2.45 -2.36 -10.72
N LYS A 43 1.95 -2.35 -9.50
CA LYS A 43 2.68 -1.93 -8.30
C LYS A 43 2.57 -3.00 -7.22
N ARG A 44 3.67 -3.28 -6.54
CA ARG A 44 3.69 -4.28 -5.45
C ARG A 44 2.93 -3.76 -4.24
N LYS A 45 2.16 -4.64 -3.58
CA LYS A 45 1.56 -4.32 -2.29
C LYS A 45 2.63 -4.20 -1.22
N ILE A 46 2.76 -3.02 -0.63
CA ILE A 46 3.69 -2.78 0.46
C ILE A 46 2.96 -2.85 1.79
N ILE A 47 3.42 -3.71 2.69
CA ILE A 47 2.79 -3.91 4.02
C ILE A 47 3.41 -2.96 5.05
N ARG A 48 4.65 -2.51 4.84
CA ARG A 48 5.36 -1.59 5.73
C ARG A 48 5.67 -0.28 5.03
N LYS A 49 5.42 0.86 5.69
CA LYS A 49 5.67 2.20 5.16
C LYS A 49 7.13 2.51 4.79
N ASP A 50 8.07 1.63 5.17
CA ASP A 50 9.51 1.81 4.99
C ASP A 50 10.06 1.15 3.72
N GLU A 51 9.22 0.42 2.95
CA GLU A 51 9.61 -0.19 1.68
C GLU A 51 9.28 0.73 0.50
N ASP A 52 10.21 0.87 -0.44
CA ASP A 52 10.05 1.66 -1.66
C ASP A 52 8.87 1.19 -2.53
N GLU A 53 8.02 2.15 -2.91
CA GLU A 53 6.96 1.97 -3.91
C GLU A 53 7.53 1.72 -5.31
N GLU A 54 7.88 0.46 -5.58
CA GLU A 54 8.29 0.03 -6.91
C GLU A 54 7.08 -0.31 -7.78
N GLN A 55 6.99 0.36 -8.92
CA GLN A 55 6.03 0.10 -9.99
C GLN A 55 6.78 -0.27 -11.26
N GLY A 56 6.17 -1.11 -12.08
CA GLY A 56 6.74 -1.53 -13.35
C GLY A 56 5.81 -2.42 -14.15
N LEU A 57 6.25 -2.77 -15.34
CA LEU A 57 5.53 -3.63 -16.25
C LEU A 57 5.67 -5.10 -15.83
N VAL A 58 4.56 -5.84 -15.88
CA VAL A 58 4.53 -7.29 -15.66
C VAL A 58 3.78 -7.99 -16.78
N PRO A 59 4.21 -9.19 -17.19
CA PRO A 59 3.52 -9.95 -18.21
C PRO A 59 2.17 -10.47 -17.68
N ALA A 60 1.09 -10.18 -18.41
CA ALA A 60 -0.26 -10.59 -18.04
C ALA A 60 -0.38 -12.11 -17.85
N ASN A 61 0.31 -12.90 -18.68
CA ASN A 61 0.30 -14.37 -18.62
C ASN A 61 0.91 -14.96 -17.33
N HIS A 62 1.71 -14.18 -16.58
CA HIS A 62 2.27 -14.62 -15.30
C HIS A 62 1.43 -14.16 -14.11
N THR A 63 0.27 -13.57 -14.38
CA THR A 63 -0.64 -13.03 -13.36
C THR A 63 -2.05 -13.56 -13.56
N GLU A 64 -2.72 -13.87 -12.46
CA GLU A 64 -4.12 -14.29 -12.47
C GLU A 64 -4.99 -13.22 -11.80
N GLY A 65 -6.19 -13.03 -12.34
CA GLY A 65 -7.20 -12.18 -11.72
C GLY A 65 -7.64 -12.76 -10.38
N VAL A 66 -7.47 -12.00 -9.30
CA VAL A 66 -7.90 -12.46 -7.97
C VAL A 66 -9.34 -12.03 -7.76
N ALA A 67 -10.26 -13.00 -7.76
CA ALA A 67 -11.62 -12.72 -7.33
C ALA A 67 -11.61 -12.25 -5.86
N PRO A 68 -12.32 -11.17 -5.51
CA PRO A 68 -12.36 -10.70 -4.13
C PRO A 68 -12.94 -11.79 -3.23
N ILE A 69 -12.11 -12.31 -2.31
CA ILE A 69 -12.48 -13.40 -1.39
C ILE A 69 -13.49 -12.96 -0.31
N GLY A 70 -13.82 -11.67 -0.24
CA GLY A 70 -14.82 -11.12 0.66
C GLY A 70 -14.94 -9.61 0.51
N ARG A 71 -16.14 -9.08 0.73
CA ARG A 71 -16.38 -7.64 0.91
C ARG A 71 -16.37 -7.36 2.41
N GLY A 72 -15.33 -6.69 2.89
CA GLY A 72 -15.31 -6.15 4.24
C GLY A 72 -15.92 -4.75 4.25
N SER A 73 -17.08 -4.59 4.89
CA SER A 73 -17.55 -3.25 5.27
C SER A 73 -16.73 -2.80 6.47
N ALA A 74 -16.14 -1.61 6.40
CA ALA A 74 -15.59 -0.98 7.59
C ALA A 74 -16.73 -0.75 8.58
N LEU A 75 -16.73 -1.49 9.70
CA LEU A 75 -17.73 -1.32 10.76
C LEU A 75 -17.59 0.04 11.46
N TYR A 76 -16.42 0.67 11.33
CA TYR A 76 -16.11 1.98 11.87
C TYR A 76 -15.48 2.85 10.78
N ALA A 77 -15.98 4.08 10.62
CA ALA A 77 -15.28 5.11 9.89
C ALA A 77 -14.01 5.46 10.70
N TYR A 78 -12.83 5.26 10.10
CA TYR A 78 -11.58 5.68 10.71
C TYR A 78 -11.58 7.20 10.82
N VAL A 79 -11.80 7.72 12.03
CA VAL A 79 -11.43 9.08 12.40
C VAL A 79 -9.92 9.04 12.67
N PRO A 80 -9.08 9.71 11.86
CA PRO A 80 -7.68 9.88 12.25
C PRO A 80 -7.68 10.55 13.61
N ALA A 81 -7.16 9.87 14.63
CA ALA A 81 -6.85 10.51 15.89
C ALA A 81 -5.87 11.63 15.56
N LEU A 82 -6.35 12.87 15.65
CA LEU A 82 -5.48 14.03 15.76
C LEU A 82 -4.66 13.77 17.02
N ASP A 83 -3.38 13.55 16.81
CA ASP A 83 -2.34 13.34 17.79
C ASP A 83 -2.54 14.30 18.97
N GLU A 84 -3.04 13.79 20.10
CA GLU A 84 -2.93 14.45 21.39
C GLU A 84 -1.46 14.37 21.79
N GLY A 85 -0.71 15.45 21.56
CA GLY A 85 0.74 15.44 21.76
C GLY A 85 1.44 16.80 21.70
N ALA A 86 0.99 17.80 22.48
CA ALA A 86 1.83 18.92 22.96
C ALA A 86 1.07 19.65 24.10
N ALA A 87 1.56 19.83 25.33
CA ALA A 87 2.90 19.75 25.88
C ALA A 87 2.81 19.31 27.36
N LEU A 88 3.75 18.46 27.78
CA LEU A 88 4.16 18.40 29.18
C LEU A 88 5.38 19.32 29.31
N ASP A 89 5.21 20.50 29.89
CA ASP A 89 6.30 21.17 30.60
C ASP A 89 6.09 20.96 32.11
N GLU A 90 6.93 20.10 32.67
CA GLU A 90 7.19 20.07 34.10
C GLU A 90 8.10 21.25 34.44
N GLU A 91 7.54 22.43 34.72
CA GLU A 91 8.20 23.43 35.56
C GLU A 91 7.24 23.95 36.64
N THR A 92 7.47 23.42 37.83
CA THR A 92 7.06 23.95 39.12
C THR A 92 7.19 25.48 39.22
N THR A 93 6.10 26.16 39.58
CA THR A 93 6.11 27.19 40.64
C THR A 93 4.69 27.42 41.12
N LEU A 94 4.44 26.86 42.30
CA LEU A 94 3.31 27.20 43.16
C LEU A 94 3.60 28.59 43.75
N VAL A 95 2.79 29.59 43.38
CA VAL A 95 2.61 30.80 44.20
C VAL A 95 1.18 30.81 44.70
N GLU A 96 0.93 30.03 45.75
CA GLU A 96 -0.13 30.37 46.69
C GLU A 96 0.38 31.54 47.54
N GLY A 97 -0.25 32.70 47.35
CA GLY A 97 -0.07 33.88 48.19
C GLY A 97 -1.44 34.33 48.65
N GLU A 98 -1.83 33.82 49.81
CA GLU A 98 -2.97 34.27 50.61
C GLU A 98 -2.57 35.58 51.31
N GLU A 99 -3.32 36.67 51.07
CA GLU A 99 -3.82 37.60 52.10
C GLU A 99 -4.99 38.43 51.56
#